data_AF-A0A8K0NX23-F1
#
_entry.id   AF-A0A8K0NX23-F1
#
_cell.length_a   1.000
_cell.length_b   1.000
_cell.length_c   1.000
_cell.angle_alpha   90.00
_cell.angle_beta   90.00
_cell.angle_gamma   90.00
#
_symmetry.space_group_name_H-M   'P 1'
#
loop_
_entity.id
_entity.type
_entity.pdbx_description
1 polymer ?
#
loop_
_entity_poly.entity_id
_entity_poly.type
_entity_poly.pdbx_seq_one_letter_code
_entity_poly.pdbx_strand_id
1 'polypeptide(L)'
;MQKNLKLQNELDKALKEGEKTRKLIKNHHQKLSQLSSKLNEKKENKDTLGKNNFIAQNDFLNSLKEAESEYLKIQSTYEELILERDNIKKELLTEQRTCLSWEKKIQIVTEMRQVLDKENSKEGEICTMKGEIHRMQVRLGQLHQVQEKLASDMEKCVARREAITYSSKLREKKGSTTSSHHIQTKISLNRKIEELNRRLKIVALEIKSIENQTSNGKVNNTELQQTLNEKQEKVSHLRKAVDKVTAEIAEKRMKKLQNLEEVVKGQQLVRKYQDMKDGRYKPKLTSEATLQEEMQKQLKINSDIKEIIEKLKDEFPEQFLILSRIAASLEVKPP
;
A
#
# COMPACT_ATOMS: atom_id res chain seq x y z
N MET A 1 62.60 105.82 -49.65
CA MET A 1 62.23 104.46 -50.14
C MET A 1 62.74 103.32 -49.25
N GLN A 2 63.98 103.31 -48.77
CA GLN A 2 64.52 102.18 -47.96
C GLN A 2 63.79 101.87 -46.63
N LYS A 3 63.31 102.89 -45.90
CA LYS A 3 62.59 102.70 -44.63
C LYS A 3 61.24 101.99 -44.81
N ASN A 4 60.56 102.27 -45.92
CA ASN A 4 59.29 101.66 -46.28
C ASN A 4 59.47 100.17 -46.65
N LEU A 5 60.56 99.84 -47.35
CA LEU A 5 60.91 98.45 -47.68
C LEU A 5 61.27 97.60 -46.44
N LYS A 6 61.94 98.19 -45.43
CA LYS A 6 62.21 97.52 -44.15
C LYS A 6 60.93 97.24 -43.37
N LEU A 7 60.05 98.23 -43.26
CA LEU A 7 58.72 98.08 -42.65
C LEU A 7 57.87 97.04 -43.39
N GLN A 8 57.90 97.01 -44.73
CA GLN A 8 57.21 95.99 -45.53
C GLN A 8 57.75 94.58 -45.24
N ASN A 9 59.08 94.43 -45.14
CA ASN A 9 59.72 93.15 -44.83
C ASN A 9 59.44 92.68 -43.39
N GLU A 10 59.37 93.59 -42.41
CA GLU A 10 58.98 93.28 -41.03
C GLU A 10 57.50 92.90 -40.94
N LEU A 11 56.63 93.60 -41.68
CA LEU A 11 55.21 93.27 -41.81
C LEU A 11 55.02 91.87 -42.43
N ASP A 12 55.73 91.55 -43.51
CA ASP A 12 55.69 90.23 -44.15
C ASP A 12 56.20 89.12 -43.22
N LYS A 13 57.22 89.39 -42.39
CA LYS A 13 57.70 88.44 -41.38
C LYS A 13 56.65 88.21 -40.30
N ALA A 14 56.04 89.28 -39.77
CA ALA A 14 54.98 89.20 -38.77
C ALA A 14 53.74 88.48 -39.31
N LEU A 15 53.36 88.71 -40.58
CA LEU A 15 52.28 87.99 -41.25
C LEU A 15 52.60 86.49 -41.39
N LYS A 16 53.82 86.13 -41.81
CA LYS A 16 54.27 84.73 -41.88
C LYS A 16 54.30 84.05 -40.50
N GLU A 17 54.70 84.74 -39.45
CA GLU A 17 54.61 84.23 -38.07
C GLU A 17 53.16 84.07 -37.59
N GLY A 18 52.29 85.04 -37.93
CA GLY A 18 50.85 84.96 -37.70
C GLY A 18 50.19 83.76 -38.39
N GLU A 19 50.58 83.46 -39.63
CA GLU A 19 50.12 82.28 -40.35
C GLU A 19 50.63 80.97 -39.74
N LYS A 20 51.90 80.93 -39.32
CA LYS A 20 52.49 79.77 -38.63
C LYS A 20 51.76 79.49 -37.30
N THR A 21 51.53 80.52 -36.50
CA THR A 21 50.77 80.40 -35.23
C THR A 21 49.32 79.99 -35.49
N ARG A 22 48.65 80.54 -36.51
CA ARG A 22 47.30 80.13 -36.89
C ARG A 22 47.25 78.66 -37.33
N LYS A 23 48.25 78.16 -38.07
CA LYS A 23 48.40 76.74 -38.43
C LYS A 23 48.61 75.85 -37.20
N LEU A 24 49.45 76.27 -36.25
CA LEU A 24 49.67 75.59 -34.97
C LEU A 24 48.39 75.50 -34.14
N ILE A 25 47.65 76.61 -33.99
CA ILE A 25 46.37 76.66 -33.28
C ILE A 25 45.37 75.70 -33.94
N LYS A 26 45.27 75.69 -35.28
CA LYS A 26 44.39 74.76 -36.01
C LYS A 26 44.75 73.30 -35.74
N ASN A 27 46.04 72.95 -35.75
CA ASN A 27 46.51 71.60 -35.44
C ASN A 27 46.21 71.22 -33.98
N HIS A 28 46.45 72.13 -33.03
CA HIS A 28 46.10 71.90 -31.63
C HIS A 28 44.60 71.73 -31.44
N HIS A 29 43.77 72.51 -32.13
CA HIS A 29 42.31 72.37 -32.05
C HIS A 29 41.85 71.01 -32.62
N GLN A 30 42.44 70.55 -33.73
CA GLN A 30 42.20 69.20 -34.25
C GLN A 30 42.61 68.11 -33.26
N LYS A 31 43.81 68.22 -32.66
CA LYS A 31 44.25 67.27 -31.61
C LYS A 31 43.34 67.27 -30.40
N LEU A 32 42.89 68.45 -29.97
CA LEU A 32 42.00 68.59 -28.82
C LEU A 32 40.63 67.96 -29.12
N SER A 33 40.08 68.19 -30.31
CA SER A 33 38.85 67.52 -30.78
C SER A 33 39.01 65.98 -30.84
N GLN A 34 40.14 65.47 -31.33
CA GLN A 34 40.44 64.04 -31.33
C GLN A 34 40.56 63.46 -29.91
N LEU A 35 41.22 64.17 -28.99
CA LEU A 35 41.34 63.76 -27.60
C LEU A 35 39.98 63.78 -26.89
N SER A 36 39.14 64.78 -27.14
CA SER A 36 37.78 64.84 -26.61
C SER A 36 36.92 63.67 -27.10
N SER A 37 37.03 63.31 -28.38
CA SER A 37 36.35 62.13 -28.94
C SER A 37 36.83 60.83 -28.28
N LYS A 38 38.15 60.61 -28.16
CA LYS A 38 38.71 59.44 -27.46
C LYS A 38 38.31 59.39 -25.99
N LEU A 39 38.25 60.54 -25.31
CA LEU A 39 37.81 60.61 -23.92
C LEU A 39 36.34 60.20 -23.78
N ASN A 40 35.48 60.64 -24.70
CA ASN A 40 34.08 60.23 -24.72
C ASN A 40 33.94 58.72 -24.96
N GLU A 41 34.67 58.18 -25.95
CA GLU A 41 34.71 56.74 -26.23
C GLU A 41 35.21 55.93 -25.02
N LYS A 42 36.21 56.42 -24.29
CA LYS A 42 36.70 55.75 -23.06
C LYS A 42 35.69 55.82 -21.91
N LYS A 43 34.92 56.92 -21.79
CA LYS A 43 33.83 57.02 -20.81
C LYS A 43 32.71 56.04 -21.14
N GLU A 44 32.25 56.00 -22.39
CA GLU A 44 31.24 55.04 -22.84
C GLU A 44 31.70 53.60 -22.60
N ASN A 45 32.94 53.26 -22.98
CA ASN A 45 33.52 51.94 -22.72
C ASN A 45 33.55 51.57 -21.22
N LYS A 46 33.89 52.54 -20.35
CA LYS A 46 33.89 52.32 -18.90
C LYS A 46 32.47 52.03 -18.40
N ASP A 47 31.48 52.78 -18.86
CA ASP A 47 30.08 52.60 -18.47
C ASP A 47 29.54 51.26 -18.97
N THR A 48 29.88 50.86 -20.20
CA THR A 48 29.51 49.53 -20.72
C THR A 48 30.18 48.41 -19.94
N LEU A 49 31.46 48.54 -19.59
CA LEU A 49 32.16 47.53 -18.77
C LEU A 49 31.57 47.45 -17.37
N GLY A 50 31.21 48.58 -16.76
CA GLY A 50 30.54 48.62 -15.46
C GLY A 50 29.18 47.90 -15.49
N LYS A 51 28.37 48.17 -16.51
CA LYS A 51 27.09 47.48 -16.72
C LYS A 51 27.28 45.98 -16.94
N ASN A 52 28.22 45.58 -17.79
CA ASN A 52 28.50 44.17 -18.07
C ASN A 52 28.99 43.43 -16.83
N ASN A 53 29.84 44.06 -16.00
CA ASN A 53 30.32 43.46 -14.77
C ASN A 53 29.20 43.30 -13.73
N PHE A 54 28.32 44.31 -13.62
CA PHE A 54 27.13 44.21 -12.77
C PHE A 54 26.19 43.08 -13.19
N ILE A 55 25.95 42.93 -14.50
CA ILE A 55 25.14 41.82 -15.05
C ILE A 55 25.81 40.48 -14.72
N ALA A 56 27.10 40.32 -15.03
CA ALA A 56 27.82 39.08 -14.77
C ALA A 56 27.83 38.70 -13.27
N GLN A 57 28.02 39.69 -12.39
CA GLN A 57 27.96 39.47 -10.94
C GLN A 57 26.58 38.98 -10.51
N ASN A 58 25.51 39.56 -11.05
CA ASN A 58 24.15 39.15 -10.74
C ASN A 58 23.84 37.75 -11.28
N ASP A 59 24.33 37.43 -12.48
CA ASP A 59 24.19 36.09 -13.08
C ASP A 59 24.89 35.02 -12.25
N PHE A 60 26.13 35.29 -11.78
CA PHE A 60 26.83 34.37 -10.88
C PHE A 60 26.11 34.20 -9.54
N LEU A 61 25.57 35.29 -8.99
CA LEU A 61 24.83 35.24 -7.73
C LEU A 61 23.52 34.45 -7.85
N ASN A 62 22.82 34.58 -8.98
CA ASN A 62 21.62 33.80 -9.26
C ASN A 62 21.95 32.32 -9.47
N SER A 63 23.00 32.01 -10.24
CA SER A 63 23.47 30.64 -10.45
C SER A 63 23.88 29.97 -9.13
N LEU A 64 24.54 30.71 -8.22
CA LEU A 64 24.88 30.21 -6.89
C LEU A 64 23.62 29.90 -6.08
N LYS A 65 22.63 30.80 -6.06
CA LYS A 65 21.35 30.58 -5.35
C LYS A 65 20.57 29.38 -5.91
N GLU A 66 20.59 29.19 -7.22
CA GLU A 66 19.97 28.02 -7.87
C GLU A 66 20.64 26.73 -7.43
N ALA A 67 21.98 26.69 -7.44
CA ALA A 67 22.75 25.54 -6.98
C ALA A 67 22.53 25.25 -5.48
N GLU A 68 22.49 26.27 -4.63
CA GLU A 68 22.15 26.13 -3.20
C GLU A 68 20.73 25.60 -3.00
N SER A 69 19.75 26.09 -3.78
CA SER A 69 18.38 25.60 -3.73
C SER A 69 18.28 24.13 -4.15
N GLU A 70 19.01 23.72 -5.20
CA GLU A 70 19.08 22.33 -5.63
C GLU A 70 19.75 21.45 -4.58
N TYR A 71 20.86 21.90 -4.00
CA TYR A 71 21.52 21.20 -2.89
C TYR A 71 20.58 20.97 -1.71
N LEU A 72 19.83 22.00 -1.28
CA LEU A 72 18.86 21.88 -0.20
C LEU A 72 17.74 20.89 -0.52
N LYS A 73 17.26 20.85 -1.77
CA LYS A 73 16.26 19.87 -2.20
C LYS A 73 16.82 18.45 -2.13
N ILE A 74 18.03 18.24 -2.65
CA ILE A 74 18.69 16.93 -2.61
C ILE A 74 18.91 16.50 -1.15
N GLN A 75 19.37 17.41 -0.29
CA GLN A 75 19.58 17.15 1.13
C GLN A 75 18.27 16.74 1.83
N SER A 76 17.16 17.44 1.56
CA SER A 76 15.83 17.06 2.08
C SER A 76 15.43 15.65 1.63
N THR A 77 15.59 15.34 0.33
CA THR A 77 15.26 13.99 -0.17
C THR A 77 16.16 12.92 0.43
N TYR A 78 17.43 13.23 0.71
CA TYR A 78 18.36 12.30 1.34
C TYR A 78 17.95 11.99 2.79
N GLU A 79 17.52 13.00 3.54
CA GLU A 79 17.01 12.84 4.90
C GLU A 79 15.72 12.02 4.93
N GLU A 80 14.80 12.26 3.99
CA GLU A 80 13.58 11.47 3.82
C GLU A 80 13.90 9.99 3.54
N LEU A 81 14.84 9.71 2.63
CA LEU A 81 15.28 8.36 2.29
C LEU A 81 15.94 7.65 3.48
N ILE A 82 16.69 8.37 4.31
CA ILE A 82 17.26 7.85 5.56
C ILE A 82 16.16 7.39 6.51
N LEU A 83 15.12 8.21 6.70
CA LEU A 83 14.01 7.89 7.58
C LEU A 83 13.20 6.69 7.05
N GLU A 84 12.94 6.65 5.75
CA GLU A 84 12.25 5.53 5.09
C GLU A 84 13.04 4.22 5.25
N ARG A 85 14.35 4.25 4.98
CA ARG A 85 15.25 3.09 5.20
C ARG A 85 15.18 2.59 6.64
N ASP A 86 15.23 3.50 7.61
CA ASP A 86 15.22 3.12 9.02
C ASP A 86 13.85 2.58 9.46
N ASN A 87 12.77 3.06 8.85
CA ASN A 87 11.43 2.51 9.06
C ASN A 87 11.32 1.09 8.48
N ILE A 88 11.71 0.89 7.21
CA ILE A 88 11.72 -0.44 6.57
C ILE A 88 12.58 -1.43 7.36
N LYS A 89 13.72 -0.99 7.89
CA LYS A 89 14.58 -1.82 8.75
C LYS A 89 13.86 -2.27 10.03
N LYS A 90 13.09 -1.39 10.67
CA LYS A 90 12.31 -1.75 11.86
C LYS A 90 11.20 -2.74 11.52
N GLU A 91 10.48 -2.53 10.42
CA GLU A 91 9.44 -3.44 9.94
C GLU A 91 10.02 -4.82 9.61
N LEU A 92 11.17 -4.87 8.93
CA LEU A 92 11.87 -6.12 8.65
C LEU A 92 12.24 -6.88 9.92
N LEU A 93 12.74 -6.20 10.95
CA LEU A 93 13.07 -6.82 12.23
C LEU A 93 11.82 -7.36 12.93
N THR A 94 10.68 -6.66 12.84
CA THR A 94 9.43 -7.17 13.40
C THR A 94 8.94 -8.41 12.64
N GLU A 95 9.05 -8.43 11.32
CA GLU A 95 8.63 -9.57 10.50
C GLU A 95 9.57 -10.78 10.67
N GLN A 96 10.86 -10.54 10.88
CA GLN A 96 11.79 -11.61 11.24
C GLN A 96 11.42 -12.26 12.59
N ARG A 97 11.00 -11.46 13.57
CA ARG A 97 10.55 -11.99 14.88
C ARG A 97 9.26 -12.79 14.75
N THR A 98 8.30 -12.35 13.94
CA THR A 98 7.06 -13.10 13.68
C THR A 98 7.38 -14.41 12.96
N CYS A 99 8.24 -14.38 11.93
CA CYS A 99 8.69 -15.56 11.21
C CYS A 99 9.32 -16.60 12.15
N LEU A 100 10.31 -16.21 12.97
CA LEU A 100 10.96 -17.09 13.94
C LEU A 100 9.96 -17.68 14.96
N SER A 101 8.97 -16.91 15.39
CA SER A 101 7.91 -17.39 16.27
C SER A 101 7.05 -18.47 15.59
N TRP A 102 6.72 -18.27 14.32
CA TRP A 102 5.99 -19.26 13.52
C TRP A 102 6.81 -20.52 13.25
N GLU A 103 8.10 -20.39 12.92
CA GLU A 103 9.01 -21.52 12.78
C GLU A 103 9.06 -22.34 14.07
N LYS A 104 9.19 -21.68 15.23
CA LYS A 104 9.18 -22.37 16.53
C LYS A 104 7.85 -23.07 16.81
N LYS A 105 6.71 -22.45 16.47
CA LYS A 105 5.39 -23.09 16.60
C LYS A 105 5.27 -24.32 15.71
N ILE A 106 5.71 -24.22 14.45
CA ILE A 106 5.70 -25.33 13.50
C ILE A 106 6.58 -26.45 14.04
N GLN A 107 7.79 -26.15 14.51
CA GLN A 107 8.70 -27.12 15.10
C GLN A 107 8.03 -27.88 16.25
N ILE A 108 7.44 -27.17 17.22
CA ILE A 108 6.74 -27.79 18.36
C ILE A 108 5.61 -28.70 17.88
N VAL A 109 4.80 -28.25 16.92
CA VAL A 109 3.70 -29.08 16.36
C VAL A 109 4.24 -30.32 15.66
N THR A 110 5.34 -30.20 14.92
CA THR A 110 5.97 -31.36 14.26
C THR A 110 6.54 -32.35 15.28
N GLU A 111 7.19 -31.88 16.34
CA GLU A 111 7.71 -32.71 17.42
C GLU A 111 6.56 -33.40 18.19
N MET A 112 5.51 -32.66 18.56
CA MET A 112 4.31 -33.23 19.21
C MET A 112 3.64 -34.29 18.33
N ARG A 113 3.53 -34.05 17.02
CA ARG A 113 2.99 -35.03 16.08
C ARG A 113 3.85 -36.29 16.03
N GLN A 114 5.18 -36.16 15.98
CA GLN A 114 6.08 -37.31 15.99
C GLN A 114 5.96 -38.12 17.29
N VAL A 115 5.80 -37.47 18.45
CA VAL A 115 5.56 -38.14 19.73
C VAL A 115 4.23 -38.90 19.69
N LEU A 116 3.15 -38.25 19.25
CA LEU A 116 1.83 -38.87 19.16
C LEU A 116 1.81 -40.04 18.17
N ASP A 117 2.50 -39.91 17.03
CA ASP A 117 2.62 -40.98 16.04
C ASP A 117 3.39 -42.19 16.61
N LYS A 118 4.41 -41.96 17.45
CA LYS A 118 5.12 -43.02 18.18
C LYS A 118 4.23 -43.71 19.21
N GLU A 119 3.49 -42.95 20.02
CA GLU A 119 2.55 -43.51 21.02
C GLU A 119 1.41 -44.33 20.38
N ASN A 120 0.92 -43.89 19.21
CA ASN A 120 -0.15 -44.58 18.47
C ASN A 120 0.36 -45.74 17.61
N SER A 121 1.67 -45.88 17.43
CA SER A 121 2.24 -47.00 16.69
C SER A 121 1.90 -48.34 17.37
N LYS A 122 2.01 -49.46 16.63
CA LYS A 122 1.71 -50.79 17.16
C LYS A 122 2.60 -51.18 18.35
N GLU A 123 3.82 -50.63 18.40
CA GLU A 123 4.78 -50.80 19.48
C GLU A 123 4.64 -49.74 20.58
N GLY A 124 3.75 -48.76 20.39
CA GLY A 124 3.48 -47.70 21.36
C GLY A 124 2.78 -48.24 22.61
N GLU A 125 3.10 -47.63 23.75
CA GLU A 125 2.61 -48.04 25.08
C GLU A 125 1.09 -48.14 25.14
N ILE A 126 0.36 -47.25 24.46
CA ILE A 126 -1.10 -47.26 24.42
C ILE A 126 -1.63 -48.51 23.71
N CYS A 127 -1.04 -48.88 22.56
CA CYS A 127 -1.43 -50.07 21.81
C CYS A 127 -1.07 -51.36 22.56
N THR A 128 0.11 -51.40 23.21
CA THR A 128 0.52 -52.56 24.00
C THR A 128 -0.39 -52.76 25.22
N MET A 129 -0.74 -51.67 25.93
CA MET A 129 -1.70 -51.70 27.03
C MET A 129 -3.10 -52.14 26.56
N LYS A 130 -3.60 -51.63 25.42
CA LYS A 130 -4.87 -52.10 24.83
C LYS A 130 -4.85 -53.59 24.53
N GLY A 131 -3.75 -54.10 23.97
CA GLY A 131 -3.55 -55.52 23.73
C GLY A 131 -3.57 -56.35 25.02
N GLU A 132 -2.94 -55.86 26.09
CA GLU A 132 -2.96 -56.51 27.40
C GLU A 132 -4.36 -56.51 28.02
N ILE A 133 -5.08 -55.39 27.97
CA ILE A 133 -6.48 -55.32 28.43
C ILE A 133 -7.33 -56.35 27.68
N HIS A 134 -7.17 -56.48 26.37
CA HIS A 134 -7.90 -57.49 25.60
C HIS A 134 -7.54 -58.92 26.03
N ARG A 135 -6.26 -59.22 26.25
CA ARG A 135 -5.82 -60.52 26.79
C ARG A 135 -6.45 -60.81 28.15
N MET A 136 -6.47 -59.82 29.05
CA MET A 136 -7.11 -59.94 30.35
C MET A 136 -8.63 -60.15 30.25
N GLN A 137 -9.31 -59.46 29.32
CA GLN A 137 -10.74 -59.64 29.07
C GLN A 137 -11.06 -61.06 28.56
N VAL A 138 -10.26 -61.59 27.64
CA VAL A 138 -10.40 -62.98 27.17
C VAL A 138 -10.20 -63.95 28.31
N ARG A 139 -9.18 -63.75 29.15
CA ARG A 139 -8.93 -64.59 30.33
C ARG A 139 -10.09 -64.55 31.32
N LEU A 140 -10.67 -63.38 31.55
CA LEU A 140 -11.86 -63.23 32.40
C LEU A 140 -13.05 -64.01 31.84
N GLY A 141 -13.30 -63.94 30.53
CA GLY A 141 -14.36 -64.70 29.87
C GLY A 141 -14.16 -66.22 30.02
N GLN A 142 -12.93 -66.71 29.87
CA GLN A 142 -12.60 -68.12 30.11
C GLN A 142 -12.85 -68.53 31.57
N LEU A 143 -12.46 -67.68 32.52
CA LEU A 143 -12.71 -67.93 33.96
C LEU A 143 -14.20 -67.99 34.27
N HIS A 144 -15.03 -67.12 33.67
CA HIS A 144 -16.48 -67.19 33.80
C HIS A 144 -17.05 -68.49 33.25
N GLN A 145 -16.60 -68.98 32.08
CA GLN A 145 -17.05 -70.27 31.55
C GLN A 145 -16.69 -71.44 32.47
N VAL A 146 -15.49 -71.42 33.05
CA VAL A 146 -15.07 -72.42 34.05
C VAL A 146 -15.94 -72.33 35.31
N GLN A 147 -16.26 -71.12 35.77
CA GLN A 147 -17.14 -70.88 36.90
C GLN A 147 -18.56 -71.38 36.64
N GLU A 148 -19.13 -71.12 35.46
CA GLU A 148 -20.45 -71.61 35.05
C GLU A 148 -20.48 -73.15 34.99
N LYS A 149 -19.44 -73.77 34.44
CA LYS A 149 -19.32 -75.23 34.43
C LYS A 149 -19.26 -75.81 35.84
N LEU A 150 -18.47 -75.19 36.72
CA LEU A 150 -18.39 -75.59 38.13
C LEU A 150 -19.74 -75.43 38.84
N ALA A 151 -20.46 -74.32 38.59
CA ALA A 151 -21.80 -74.10 39.12
C ALA A 151 -22.78 -75.17 38.63
N SER A 152 -22.77 -75.50 37.34
CA SER A 152 -23.60 -76.56 36.76
C SER A 152 -23.26 -77.94 37.34
N ASP A 153 -21.98 -78.26 37.52
CA ASP A 153 -21.57 -79.53 38.12
C ASP A 153 -21.96 -79.59 39.61
N MET A 154 -21.90 -78.46 40.32
CA MET A 154 -22.42 -78.34 41.69
C MET A 154 -23.94 -78.52 41.74
N GLU A 155 -24.71 -77.93 40.82
CA GLU A 155 -26.16 -78.15 40.67
C GLU A 155 -26.47 -79.63 40.43
N LYS A 156 -25.73 -80.33 39.55
CA LYS A 156 -25.91 -81.78 39.34
C LYS A 156 -25.60 -82.60 40.59
N CYS A 157 -24.61 -82.19 41.39
CA CYS A 157 -24.31 -82.84 42.66
C CYS A 157 -25.41 -82.60 43.69
N VAL A 158 -25.94 -81.38 43.78
CA VAL A 158 -27.10 -81.06 44.60
C VAL A 158 -28.32 -81.82 44.13
N ALA A 159 -28.62 -81.86 42.83
CA ALA A 159 -29.71 -82.62 42.24
C ALA A 159 -29.59 -84.13 42.52
N ARG A 160 -28.38 -84.70 42.51
CA ARG A 160 -28.13 -86.09 42.95
C ARG A 160 -28.42 -86.27 44.44
N ARG A 161 -27.94 -85.35 45.29
CA ARG A 161 -28.23 -85.36 46.73
C ARG A 161 -29.73 -85.19 46.99
N GLU A 162 -30.40 -84.34 46.24
CA GLU A 162 -31.84 -84.14 46.25
C GLU A 162 -32.58 -85.37 45.75
N ALA A 163 -32.14 -86.06 44.70
CA ALA A 163 -32.73 -87.32 44.28
C ALA A 163 -32.60 -88.40 45.36
N ILE A 164 -31.47 -88.47 46.07
CA ILE A 164 -31.28 -89.34 47.24
C ILE A 164 -32.22 -88.92 48.38
N THR A 165 -32.26 -87.63 48.72
CA THR A 165 -33.14 -87.12 49.78
C THR A 165 -34.62 -87.10 49.39
N TYR A 166 -34.95 -87.10 48.11
CA TYR A 166 -36.28 -87.22 47.56
C TYR A 166 -36.71 -88.68 47.53
N SER A 167 -35.81 -89.63 47.26
CA SER A 167 -36.08 -91.06 47.48
C SER A 167 -36.33 -91.36 48.96
N SER A 168 -35.67 -90.64 49.88
CA SER A 168 -35.96 -90.74 51.32
C SER A 168 -37.22 -89.97 51.73
N LYS A 169 -37.53 -88.82 51.11
CA LYS A 169 -38.74 -88.00 51.37
C LYS A 169 -40.00 -88.47 50.64
N LEU A 170 -39.90 -89.28 49.57
CA LEU A 170 -41.04 -89.98 48.95
C LEU A 170 -41.62 -91.05 49.89
N ARG A 171 -40.90 -91.38 50.97
CA ARG A 171 -41.40 -92.15 52.12
C ARG A 171 -42.06 -91.27 53.19
N GLU A 172 -41.95 -89.95 53.09
CA GLU A 172 -42.45 -88.97 54.06
C GLU A 172 -43.19 -87.81 53.36
N LYS A 173 -44.47 -88.07 53.10
CA LYS A 173 -45.57 -87.09 53.09
C LYS A 173 -45.59 -85.98 52.00
N LYS A 174 -46.61 -86.13 51.15
CA LYS A 174 -47.66 -85.15 50.80
C LYS A 174 -47.66 -83.81 51.56
N GLY A 175 -47.81 -82.69 50.83
CA GLY A 175 -48.38 -81.40 51.28
C GLY A 175 -47.64 -80.14 50.76
N SER A 176 -48.13 -79.47 49.69
CA SER A 176 -48.70 -78.09 49.60
C SER A 176 -47.87 -76.95 50.26
N THR A 177 -47.70 -75.74 49.71
CA THR A 177 -48.71 -74.80 49.18
C THR A 177 -48.07 -73.60 48.46
N THR A 178 -48.82 -73.12 47.46
CA THR A 178 -48.71 -71.89 46.69
C THR A 178 -48.98 -70.62 47.54
N SER A 179 -48.00 -69.71 47.67
CA SER A 179 -48.20 -68.35 48.25
C SER A 179 -47.15 -67.30 47.84
N SER A 180 -46.06 -67.66 47.15
CA SER A 180 -44.89 -66.76 46.95
C SER A 180 -45.01 -65.75 45.79
N HIS A 181 -45.88 -65.99 44.80
CA HIS A 181 -45.85 -65.27 43.51
C HIS A 181 -46.26 -63.79 43.60
N HIS A 182 -47.08 -63.39 44.58
CA HIS A 182 -47.60 -62.03 44.69
C HIS A 182 -46.61 -61.04 45.34
N ILE A 183 -45.68 -61.55 46.15
CA ILE A 183 -44.61 -60.76 46.80
C ILE A 183 -43.45 -60.50 45.82
N GLN A 184 -43.12 -61.49 44.98
CA GLN A 184 -42.12 -61.33 43.92
C GLN A 184 -42.53 -60.27 42.88
N THR A 185 -43.80 -60.21 42.49
CA THR A 185 -44.30 -59.18 41.56
C THR A 185 -44.17 -57.77 42.14
N LYS A 186 -44.51 -57.56 43.42
CA LYS A 186 -44.40 -56.25 44.08
C LYS A 186 -42.94 -55.78 44.24
N ILE A 187 -42.03 -56.69 44.58
CA ILE A 187 -40.58 -56.40 44.68
C ILE A 187 -40.00 -56.09 43.29
N SER A 188 -40.42 -56.79 42.24
CA SER A 188 -39.97 -56.53 40.86
C SER A 188 -40.43 -55.15 40.34
N LEU A 189 -41.66 -54.75 40.66
CA LEU A 189 -42.20 -53.44 40.31
C LEU A 189 -41.48 -52.31 41.05
N ASN A 190 -41.20 -52.48 42.36
CA ASN A 190 -40.45 -51.49 43.13
C ASN A 190 -39.02 -51.32 42.61
N ARG A 191 -38.33 -52.41 42.22
CA ARG A 191 -37.01 -52.31 41.57
C ARG A 191 -37.07 -51.57 40.24
N LYS A 192 -38.15 -51.75 39.46
CA LYS A 192 -38.35 -51.02 38.20
C LYS A 192 -38.59 -49.54 38.44
N ILE A 193 -39.36 -49.19 39.47
CA ILE A 193 -39.59 -47.80 39.89
C ILE A 193 -38.27 -47.14 40.32
N GLU A 194 -37.43 -47.83 41.10
CA GLU A 194 -36.10 -47.33 41.48
C GLU A 194 -35.16 -47.14 40.28
N GLU A 195 -35.16 -48.09 39.33
CA GLU A 195 -34.40 -47.98 38.07
C GLU A 195 -34.86 -46.77 37.25
N LEU A 196 -36.17 -46.57 37.13
CA LEU A 196 -36.75 -45.43 36.42
C LEU A 196 -36.40 -44.11 37.12
N ASN A 197 -36.46 -44.05 38.46
CA ASN A 197 -36.07 -42.87 39.22
C ASN A 197 -34.57 -42.53 39.06
N ARG A 198 -33.69 -43.55 39.01
CA ARG A 198 -32.27 -43.34 38.71
C ARG A 198 -32.07 -42.80 37.30
N ARG A 199 -32.76 -43.35 36.29
CA ARG A 199 -32.70 -42.84 34.91
C ARG A 199 -33.21 -41.40 34.83
N LEU A 200 -34.32 -41.09 35.50
CA LEU A 200 -34.89 -39.74 35.53
C LEU A 200 -33.88 -38.73 36.12
N LYS A 201 -33.14 -39.13 37.16
CA LYS A 201 -32.08 -38.29 37.73
C LYS A 201 -30.89 -38.08 36.77
N ILE A 202 -30.49 -39.12 36.03
CA ILE A 202 -29.42 -39.01 35.02
C ILE A 202 -29.87 -38.07 33.89
N VAL A 203 -31.07 -38.27 33.34
CA VAL A 203 -31.64 -37.43 32.29
C VAL A 203 -31.77 -35.97 32.77
N ALA A 204 -32.15 -35.72 34.03
CA ALA A 204 -32.19 -34.36 34.58
C ALA A 204 -30.81 -33.69 34.65
N LEU A 205 -29.75 -34.45 34.96
CA LEU A 205 -28.37 -33.94 34.93
C LEU A 205 -27.89 -33.68 33.51
N GLU A 206 -28.25 -34.54 32.55
CA GLU A 206 -27.95 -34.34 31.12
C GLU A 206 -28.65 -33.09 30.58
N ILE A 207 -29.94 -32.88 30.89
CA ILE A 207 -30.67 -31.66 30.52
C ILE A 207 -29.95 -30.42 31.04
N LYS A 208 -29.55 -30.42 32.32
CA LYS A 208 -28.82 -29.28 32.92
C LYS A 208 -27.46 -29.05 32.25
N SER A 209 -26.77 -30.12 31.84
CA SER A 209 -25.51 -30.01 31.10
C SER A 209 -25.72 -29.40 29.72
N ILE A 210 -26.75 -29.85 28.99
CA ILE A 210 -27.12 -29.32 27.67
C ILE A 210 -27.55 -27.86 27.76
N GLU A 211 -28.31 -27.47 28.79
CA GLU A 211 -28.70 -26.08 29.04
C GLU A 211 -27.47 -25.18 29.24
N ASN A 212 -26.50 -25.63 30.04
CA ASN A 212 -25.24 -24.90 30.23
C ASN A 212 -24.43 -24.79 28.93
N GLN A 213 -24.32 -25.85 28.15
CA GLN A 213 -23.65 -25.83 26.85
C GLN A 213 -24.35 -24.89 25.87
N THR A 214 -25.68 -24.89 25.86
CA THR A 214 -26.50 -24.01 25.02
C THR A 214 -26.31 -22.54 25.42
N SER A 215 -26.26 -22.25 26.72
CA SER A 215 -25.99 -20.91 27.25
C SER A 215 -24.60 -20.41 26.82
N ASN A 216 -23.55 -21.22 27.01
CA ASN A 216 -22.20 -20.89 26.59
C ASN A 216 -22.10 -20.71 25.06
N GLY A 217 -22.79 -21.56 24.30
CA GLY A 217 -22.86 -21.44 22.84
C GLY A 217 -23.50 -20.12 22.40
N LYS A 218 -24.54 -19.64 23.10
CA LYS A 218 -25.15 -18.33 22.84
C LYS A 218 -24.18 -17.18 23.11
N VAL A 219 -23.46 -17.21 24.23
CA VAL A 219 -22.46 -16.19 24.59
C VAL A 219 -21.35 -16.14 23.53
N ASN A 220 -20.77 -17.28 23.18
CA ASN A 220 -19.74 -17.36 22.14
C ASN A 220 -20.25 -16.85 20.78
N ASN A 221 -21.49 -17.16 20.43
CA ASN A 221 -22.08 -16.67 19.18
C ASN A 221 -22.25 -15.14 19.19
N THR A 222 -22.66 -14.55 20.33
CA THR A 222 -22.75 -13.09 20.44
C THR A 222 -21.38 -12.41 20.34
N GLU A 223 -20.34 -12.99 20.94
CA GLU A 223 -18.96 -12.46 20.83
C GLU A 223 -18.42 -12.58 19.40
N LEU A 224 -18.65 -13.72 18.74
CA LEU A 224 -18.30 -13.91 17.33
C LEU A 224 -19.03 -12.92 16.42
N GLN A 225 -20.30 -12.63 16.70
CA GLN A 225 -21.07 -11.69 15.91
C GLN A 225 -20.61 -10.24 16.11
N GLN A 226 -20.23 -9.87 17.34
CA GLN A 226 -19.62 -8.57 17.62
C GLN A 226 -18.28 -8.42 16.89
N THR A 227 -17.39 -9.41 16.99
CA THR A 227 -16.09 -9.37 16.31
C THR A 227 -16.25 -9.35 14.79
N LEU A 228 -17.23 -10.06 14.22
CA LEU A 228 -17.54 -10.00 12.79
C LEU A 228 -17.94 -8.59 12.36
N ASN A 229 -18.83 -7.94 13.12
CA ASN A 229 -19.26 -6.56 12.83
C ASN A 229 -18.08 -5.58 12.86
N GLU A 230 -17.22 -5.66 13.88
CA GLU A 230 -16.01 -4.82 13.97
C GLU A 230 -15.06 -5.01 12.79
N LYS A 231 -14.89 -6.27 12.34
CA LYS A 231 -14.07 -6.55 11.15
C LYS A 231 -14.72 -6.01 9.88
N GLN A 232 -16.04 -6.10 9.77
CA GLN A 232 -16.78 -5.60 8.61
C GLN A 232 -16.74 -4.06 8.51
N GLU A 233 -16.81 -3.35 9.64
CA GLU A 233 -16.58 -1.91 9.71
C GLU A 233 -15.15 -1.54 9.29
N LYS A 234 -14.14 -2.24 9.80
CA LYS A 234 -12.74 -2.04 9.40
C LYS A 234 -12.53 -2.22 7.90
N VAL A 235 -13.13 -3.24 7.30
CA VAL A 235 -13.08 -3.46 5.85
C VAL A 235 -13.76 -2.32 5.09
N SER A 236 -14.91 -1.83 5.56
CA SER A 236 -15.60 -0.69 4.96
C SER A 236 -14.73 0.58 5.00
N HIS A 237 -14.07 0.85 6.13
CA HIS A 237 -13.15 1.98 6.26
C HIS A 237 -11.94 1.86 5.33
N LEU A 238 -11.33 0.68 5.24
CA LEU A 238 -10.20 0.45 4.34
C LEU A 238 -10.59 0.62 2.87
N ARG A 239 -11.78 0.15 2.47
CA ARG A 239 -12.30 0.36 1.10
C ARG A 239 -12.44 1.85 0.77
N LYS A 240 -13.05 2.64 1.66
CA LYS A 240 -13.16 4.09 1.48
C LYS A 240 -11.79 4.78 1.38
N ALA A 241 -10.81 4.32 2.15
CA ALA A 241 -9.45 4.85 2.08
C ALA A 241 -8.78 4.51 0.74
N VAL A 242 -8.95 3.29 0.23
CA VAL A 242 -8.47 2.87 -1.09
C VAL A 242 -9.11 3.70 -2.20
N ASP A 243 -10.43 3.91 -2.15
CA ASP A 243 -11.15 4.72 -3.14
C ASP A 243 -10.62 6.17 -3.16
N LYS A 244 -10.39 6.76 -1.97
CA LYS A 244 -9.82 8.11 -1.83
C LYS A 244 -8.43 8.19 -2.44
N VAL A 245 -7.53 7.26 -2.09
CA VAL A 245 -6.16 7.23 -2.63
C VAL A 245 -6.18 7.02 -4.14
N THR A 246 -7.09 6.19 -4.66
CA THR A 246 -7.24 5.95 -6.10
C THR A 246 -7.68 7.22 -6.83
N ALA A 247 -8.61 7.98 -6.27
CA ALA A 247 -9.02 9.28 -6.80
C ALA A 247 -7.86 10.30 -6.78
N GLU A 248 -7.10 10.38 -5.69
CA GLU A 248 -5.92 11.26 -5.59
C GLU A 248 -4.83 10.90 -6.62
N ILE A 249 -4.60 9.60 -6.86
CA ILE A 249 -3.67 9.13 -7.90
C ILE A 249 -4.15 9.58 -9.28
N ALA A 250 -5.45 9.45 -9.58
CA ALA A 250 -6.01 9.88 -10.87
C ALA A 250 -5.84 11.40 -11.07
N GLU A 251 -6.14 12.20 -10.04
CA GLU A 251 -5.96 13.67 -10.07
C GLU A 251 -4.49 14.05 -10.30
N LYS A 252 -3.56 13.44 -9.55
CA LYS A 252 -2.11 13.70 -9.71
C LYS A 252 -1.60 13.28 -11.09
N ARG A 253 -2.09 12.17 -11.64
CA ARG A 253 -1.78 11.76 -13.01
C ARG A 253 -2.27 12.78 -14.04
N MET A 254 -3.47 13.32 -13.87
CA MET A 254 -4.00 14.37 -14.74
C MET A 254 -3.12 15.63 -14.69
N LYS A 255 -2.79 16.13 -13.50
CA LYS A 255 -1.92 17.31 -13.33
C LYS A 255 -0.53 17.09 -13.93
N LYS A 256 0.07 15.92 -13.72
CA LYS A 256 1.37 15.57 -14.32
C LYS A 256 1.32 15.66 -15.85
N LEU A 257 0.25 15.16 -16.46
CA LEU A 257 0.08 15.20 -17.91
C LEU A 257 -0.14 16.62 -18.43
N GLN A 258 -0.97 17.42 -17.76
CA GLN A 258 -1.17 18.84 -18.10
C GLN A 258 0.14 19.63 -18.06
N ASN A 259 0.93 19.46 -16.98
CA ASN A 259 2.23 20.11 -16.86
C ASN A 259 3.20 19.68 -17.96
N LEU A 260 3.18 18.40 -18.36
CA LEU A 260 3.99 17.91 -19.47
C LEU A 260 3.61 18.58 -20.79
N GLU A 261 2.31 18.71 -21.08
CA GLU A 261 1.83 19.40 -22.29
C GLU A 261 2.25 20.87 -22.31
N GLU A 262 2.15 21.57 -21.19
CA GLU A 262 2.60 22.97 -21.06
C GLU A 262 4.11 23.11 -21.31
N VAL A 263 4.92 22.22 -20.71
CA VAL A 263 6.37 22.20 -20.93
C VAL A 263 6.71 21.92 -22.40
N VAL A 264 6.05 20.95 -23.03
CA VAL A 264 6.28 20.63 -24.45
C VAL A 264 5.88 21.81 -25.34
N LYS A 265 4.74 22.45 -25.10
CA LYS A 265 4.31 23.67 -25.81
C LYS A 265 5.35 24.79 -25.65
N GLY A 266 5.85 25.00 -24.43
CA GLY A 266 6.91 25.96 -24.14
C GLY A 266 8.22 25.66 -24.88
N GLN A 267 8.68 24.41 -24.86
CA GLN A 267 9.88 23.97 -25.59
C GLN A 267 9.75 24.16 -27.11
N GLN A 268 8.58 23.85 -27.67
CA GLN A 268 8.29 24.09 -29.08
C GLN A 268 8.31 25.58 -29.42
N LEU A 269 7.76 26.42 -28.55
CA LEU A 269 7.75 27.88 -28.72
C LEU A 269 9.18 28.44 -28.67
N VAL A 270 10.01 27.99 -27.72
CA VAL A 270 11.43 28.36 -27.63
C VAL A 270 12.16 27.97 -28.91
N ARG A 271 11.96 26.75 -29.43
CA ARG A 271 12.56 26.32 -30.72
C ARG A 271 12.14 27.23 -31.88
N LYS A 272 10.86 27.60 -31.97
CA LYS A 272 10.38 28.53 -33.00
C LYS A 272 11.04 29.90 -32.90
N TYR A 273 11.17 30.45 -31.69
CA TYR A 273 11.86 31.73 -31.49
C TYR A 273 13.36 31.63 -31.81
N GLN A 274 13.99 30.51 -31.48
CA GLN A 274 15.40 30.27 -31.83
C GLN A 274 15.59 30.19 -33.36
N ASP A 275 14.70 29.50 -34.08
CA ASP A 275 14.74 29.46 -35.55
C ASP A 275 14.46 30.83 -36.18
N MET A 276 13.63 31.67 -35.54
CA MET A 276 13.41 33.05 -35.98
C MET A 276 14.65 33.92 -35.76
N LYS A 277 15.32 33.79 -34.60
CA LYS A 277 16.60 34.45 -34.32
C LYS A 277 17.70 34.04 -35.29
N ASP A 278 17.76 32.76 -35.62
CA ASP A 278 18.78 32.20 -36.51
C ASP A 278 18.44 32.37 -38.01
N GLY A 279 17.33 33.06 -38.34
CA GLY A 279 16.91 33.33 -39.72
C GLY A 279 16.42 32.11 -40.50
N ARG A 280 16.25 30.96 -39.85
CA ARG A 280 15.76 29.70 -40.47
C ARG A 280 14.23 29.64 -40.55
N TYR A 281 13.53 30.44 -39.74
CA TYR A 281 12.07 30.48 -39.73
C TYR A 281 11.51 31.36 -40.84
N LYS A 282 10.66 30.79 -41.70
CA LYS A 282 9.88 31.52 -42.71
C LYS A 282 8.42 31.65 -42.27
N PRO A 283 7.88 32.86 -42.04
CA PRO A 283 6.48 33.06 -41.71
C PRO A 283 5.59 32.53 -42.84
N LYS A 284 4.62 31.65 -42.51
CA LYS A 284 3.66 31.11 -43.49
C LYS A 284 2.59 32.10 -43.91
N LEU A 285 2.32 33.11 -43.08
CA LEU A 285 1.29 34.13 -43.27
C LEU A 285 1.95 35.50 -43.08
N THR A 286 1.85 36.35 -44.10
CA THR A 286 2.52 37.67 -44.18
C THR A 286 1.54 38.84 -44.15
N SER A 287 0.23 38.59 -44.32
CA SER A 287 -0.82 39.60 -44.24
C SER A 287 -1.69 39.37 -43.00
N GLU A 288 -1.97 40.43 -42.25
CA GLU A 288 -2.79 40.40 -41.04
C GLU A 288 -4.24 39.95 -41.32
N ALA A 289 -4.78 40.29 -42.50
CA ALA A 289 -6.10 39.81 -42.93
C ALA A 289 -6.12 38.28 -43.12
N THR A 290 -5.09 37.71 -43.76
CA THR A 290 -4.98 36.25 -43.95
C THR A 290 -4.73 35.50 -42.64
N LEU A 291 -4.08 36.14 -41.67
CA LEU A 291 -3.88 35.58 -40.32
C LEU A 291 -5.21 35.52 -39.56
N GLN A 292 -6.01 36.58 -39.61
CA GLN A 292 -7.33 36.62 -38.96
C GLN A 292 -8.30 35.58 -39.55
N GLU A 293 -8.33 35.42 -40.87
CA GLU A 293 -9.15 34.38 -41.52
C GLU A 293 -8.75 32.96 -41.10
N GLU A 294 -7.44 32.66 -41.09
CA GLU A 294 -6.95 31.34 -40.68
C GLU A 294 -7.19 31.10 -39.18
N MET A 295 -7.04 32.12 -38.34
CA MET A 295 -7.36 32.05 -36.92
C MET A 295 -8.85 31.76 -36.68
N GLN A 296 -9.76 32.40 -37.42
CA GLN A 296 -11.19 32.11 -37.33
C GLN A 296 -11.53 30.68 -37.78
N LYS A 297 -10.90 30.19 -38.85
CA LYS A 297 -11.04 28.79 -39.28
C LYS A 297 -10.59 27.82 -38.19
N GLN A 298 -9.44 28.06 -37.57
CA GLN A 298 -8.94 27.21 -36.47
C GLN A 298 -9.83 27.26 -35.22
N LEU A 299 -10.37 28.43 -34.86
CA LEU A 299 -11.32 28.54 -33.76
C LEU A 299 -12.60 27.74 -34.02
N LYS A 300 -13.09 27.76 -35.27
CA LYS A 300 -14.27 26.99 -35.67
C LYS A 300 -14.00 25.48 -35.61
N ILE A 301 -12.87 25.03 -36.16
CA ILE A 301 -12.44 23.62 -36.08
C ILE A 301 -12.30 23.18 -34.61
N ASN A 302 -11.70 24.01 -33.75
CA ASN A 302 -11.58 23.70 -32.32
C ASN A 302 -12.93 23.63 -31.62
N SER A 303 -13.90 24.47 -32.00
CA SER A 303 -15.27 24.42 -31.50
C SER A 303 -15.95 23.10 -31.90
N ASP A 304 -15.85 22.72 -33.18
CA ASP A 304 -16.44 21.49 -33.70
C ASP A 304 -15.83 20.24 -33.02
N ILE A 305 -14.51 20.23 -32.84
CA ILE A 305 -13.81 19.13 -32.14
C ILE A 305 -14.24 19.08 -30.66
N LYS A 306 -14.42 20.23 -29.99
CA LYS A 306 -14.91 20.25 -28.60
C LYS A 306 -16.32 19.66 -28.49
N GLU A 307 -17.21 19.98 -29.44
CA GLU A 307 -18.56 19.43 -29.46
C GLU A 307 -18.55 17.90 -29.67
N ILE A 308 -17.67 17.40 -30.55
CA ILE A 308 -17.46 15.96 -30.75
C ILE A 308 -16.93 15.31 -29.46
N ILE A 309 -15.99 15.96 -28.77
CA ILE A 309 -15.43 15.44 -27.52
C ILE A 309 -16.48 15.40 -26.40
N GLU A 310 -17.34 16.40 -26.29
CA GLU A 310 -18.47 16.38 -25.34
C GLU A 310 -19.38 15.19 -25.59
N LYS A 311 -19.78 14.95 -26.85
CA LYS A 311 -20.60 13.78 -27.22
C LYS A 311 -19.88 12.46 -26.91
N LEU A 312 -18.58 12.37 -27.19
CA LEU A 312 -17.78 11.18 -26.89
C LEU A 312 -17.60 10.94 -25.38
N LYS A 313 -17.61 11.99 -24.54
CA LYS A 313 -17.54 11.83 -23.07
C LYS A 313 -18.80 11.16 -22.53
N ASP A 314 -19.95 11.48 -23.11
CA ASP A 314 -21.23 10.87 -22.74
C ASP A 314 -21.35 9.43 -23.24
N GLU A 315 -20.87 9.15 -24.46
CA GLU A 315 -20.90 7.81 -25.05
C GLU A 315 -19.86 6.85 -24.46
N PHE A 316 -18.70 7.36 -24.00
CA PHE A 316 -17.60 6.55 -23.48
C PHE A 316 -17.07 7.05 -22.12
N PRO A 317 -17.78 6.77 -21.02
CA PRO A 317 -17.40 7.21 -19.68
C PRO A 317 -16.03 6.67 -19.23
N GLU A 318 -15.64 5.48 -19.71
CA GLU A 318 -14.35 4.85 -19.40
C GLU A 318 -13.14 5.66 -19.92
N GLN A 319 -13.36 6.49 -20.93
CA GLN A 319 -12.32 7.28 -21.61
C GLN A 319 -12.39 8.76 -21.22
N PHE A 320 -13.23 9.12 -20.24
CA PHE A 320 -13.48 10.49 -19.80
C PHE A 320 -12.20 11.28 -19.51
N LEU A 321 -11.20 10.65 -18.89
CA LEU A 321 -9.90 11.27 -18.59
C LEU A 321 -9.14 11.68 -19.86
N ILE A 322 -9.14 10.82 -20.88
CA ILE A 322 -8.44 11.05 -22.15
C ILE A 322 -9.17 12.13 -22.95
N LEU A 323 -10.51 12.07 -22.95
CA LEU A 323 -11.36 13.03 -23.66
C LEU A 323 -11.30 14.42 -23.00
N SER A 324 -11.28 14.48 -21.66
CA SER A 324 -11.09 15.73 -20.91
C SER A 324 -9.72 16.35 -21.14
N ARG A 325 -8.67 15.53 -21.32
CA ARG A 325 -7.34 16.00 -21.74
C ARG A 325 -7.39 16.68 -23.11
N ILE A 326 -7.99 16.03 -24.11
CA ILE A 326 -8.05 16.59 -25.46
C ILE A 326 -8.87 17.90 -25.45
N ALA A 327 -9.98 17.94 -24.70
CA ALA A 327 -10.78 19.17 -24.53
C ALA A 327 -9.97 20.32 -23.93
N ALA A 328 -9.20 20.07 -22.87
CA ALA A 328 -8.35 21.08 -22.22
C ALA A 328 -7.22 21.57 -23.14
N SER A 329 -6.67 20.69 -23.98
CA SER A 329 -5.60 21.06 -24.92
C SER A 329 -6.05 22.01 -26.03
N LEU A 330 -7.35 22.02 -26.34
CA LEU A 330 -8.02 22.85 -27.35
C LEU A 330 -8.43 24.23 -26.83
N GLU A 331 -8.30 24.49 -25.52
CA GLU A 331 -8.38 25.86 -25.00
C GLU A 331 -7.13 26.63 -25.43
N VAL A 332 -7.30 27.39 -26.51
CA VAL A 332 -6.37 28.43 -26.89
C VAL A 332 -6.44 29.51 -25.81
N LYS A 333 -5.51 29.49 -24.85
CA LYS A 333 -5.26 30.67 -24.03
C LYS A 333 -4.75 31.76 -24.99
N PRO A 334 -5.46 32.89 -25.11
CA PRO A 334 -4.90 34.02 -25.83
C PRO A 334 -3.61 34.46 -25.11
N PRO A 335 -2.63 34.99 -25.85
CA PRO A 335 -1.39 35.50 -25.27
C PRO A 335 -1.63 36.59 -24.22
#